data_AF-A0A4P6FJA3-F1
#
_entry.id   AF-A0A4P6FJA3-F1
#
_cell.length_a   1.000
_cell.length_b   1.000
_cell.length_c   1.000
_cell.angle_alpha   90.00
_cell.angle_beta   90.00
_cell.angle_gamma   90.00
#
_symmetry.space_group_name_H-M   'P 1'
#
loop_
_entity.id
_entity.type
_entity.pdbx_description
1 polymer ?
#
loop_
_entity_poly.entity_id
_entity_poly.type
_entity_poly.pdbx_seq_one_letter_code
_entity_poly.pdbx_strand_id
1 'polypeptide(L)'
;MTDTRPVMTGDSFDEAAAYVDDGWWMTGESLIHLSAVMNVEGWNLYGHPGHLQLTPAQRTLMMWSDIVGQVSNGGFTQYCDNYARDLALGVAAVEALHWPELRERFGRAMAEQAGDAAAPRRLQPVPLSEEPEKWAKSRKRLIRHLAQRGKTWWQPTTARDLASIEALHPEWRLELLYQQAVLSGELASGGERVFDFEPPPTYAAEAFDTWFYSDDTKRESVRYVHAFILRNRDQLYRES
;
A
#
# COMPACT_ATOMS: atom_id res chain seq x y z
N MET A 1 -15.71 3.82 19.71
CA MET A 1 -14.90 4.17 18.54
C MET A 1 -14.47 5.61 18.73
N THR A 2 -13.17 5.90 18.65
CA THR A 2 -12.67 7.27 18.78
C THR A 2 -13.14 8.07 17.58
N ASP A 3 -13.74 9.24 17.79
CA ASP A 3 -14.10 10.14 16.69
C ASP A 3 -12.82 10.77 16.14
N THR A 4 -12.40 10.34 14.96
CA THR A 4 -11.18 10.76 14.28
C THR A 4 -11.37 12.04 13.48
N ARG A 5 -12.59 12.62 13.46
CA ARG A 5 -12.87 13.86 12.74
C ARG A 5 -12.28 15.06 13.49
N PRO A 6 -11.47 15.90 12.80
CA PRO A 6 -10.97 17.12 13.39
C PRO A 6 -12.09 18.10 13.73
N VAL A 7 -11.87 18.88 14.79
CA VAL A 7 -12.75 19.98 15.22
C VAL A 7 -12.30 21.23 14.49
N MET A 8 -13.17 21.82 13.66
CA MET A 8 -12.86 23.04 12.91
C MET A 8 -14.12 23.82 12.55
N THR A 9 -13.95 25.10 12.22
CA THR A 9 -15.04 25.93 11.66
C THR A 9 -15.33 25.52 10.21
N GLY A 10 -16.49 25.94 9.69
CA GLY A 10 -16.82 25.74 8.29
C GLY A 10 -15.78 26.32 7.33
N ASP A 11 -15.30 27.54 7.61
CA ASP A 11 -14.31 28.22 6.78
C ASP A 11 -12.96 27.49 6.77
N SER A 12 -12.49 27.02 7.94
CA SER A 12 -11.25 26.23 8.02
C SER A 12 -11.37 24.89 7.30
N PHE A 13 -12.56 24.28 7.31
CA PHE A 13 -12.82 23.09 6.50
C PHE A 13 -12.74 23.40 5.00
N ASP A 14 -13.36 24.49 4.54
CA ASP A 14 -13.38 24.85 3.13
C ASP A 14 -11.96 25.17 2.61
N GLU A 15 -11.13 25.82 3.43
CA GLU A 15 -9.70 26.04 3.14
C GLU A 15 -8.93 24.70 3.05
N ALA A 16 -9.10 23.81 4.03
CA ALA A 16 -8.47 22.50 4.03
C ALA A 16 -8.93 21.63 2.85
N ALA A 17 -10.20 21.69 2.47
CA ALA A 17 -10.79 20.94 1.38
C ALA A 17 -10.26 21.39 0.00
N ALA A 18 -9.95 22.69 -0.15
CA ALA A 18 -9.42 23.26 -1.39
C ALA A 18 -7.88 23.17 -1.47
N TYR A 19 -7.20 22.90 -0.36
CA TYR A 19 -5.74 22.79 -0.32
C TYR A 19 -5.26 21.65 -1.22
N VAL A 20 -4.22 21.93 -2.01
CA VAL A 20 -3.48 20.96 -2.82
C VAL A 20 -2.02 21.01 -2.40
N ASP A 21 -1.46 19.88 -1.99
CA ASP A 21 -0.02 19.78 -1.76
C ASP A 21 0.72 19.79 -3.10
N ASP A 22 1.58 20.78 -3.37
CA ASP A 22 2.27 20.91 -4.65
C ASP A 22 3.33 19.81 -4.90
N GLY A 23 3.78 19.11 -3.84
CA GLY A 23 4.72 17.99 -3.95
C GLY A 23 4.05 16.70 -4.40
N TRP A 24 2.87 16.40 -3.86
CA TRP A 24 2.12 15.15 -4.11
C TRP A 24 0.81 15.36 -4.85
N TRP A 25 0.52 16.59 -5.30
CA TRP A 25 -0.71 17.02 -5.99
C TRP A 25 -2.00 16.52 -5.33
N MET A 26 -1.98 16.41 -4.00
CA MET A 26 -3.05 15.77 -3.23
C MET A 26 -4.00 16.81 -2.63
N THR A 27 -5.26 16.75 -3.05
CA THR A 27 -6.32 17.64 -2.58
C THR A 27 -6.89 17.16 -1.24
N GLY A 28 -6.99 18.05 -0.26
CA GLY A 28 -7.58 17.74 1.04
C GLY A 28 -6.65 16.97 1.98
N GLU A 29 -5.34 16.99 1.72
CA GLU A 29 -4.34 16.27 2.50
C GLU A 29 -4.41 16.54 4.01
N SER A 30 -4.61 17.81 4.35
CA SER A 30 -4.70 18.30 5.72
C SER A 30 -5.92 17.76 6.48
N LEU A 31 -6.86 17.08 5.83
CA LEU A 31 -8.01 16.42 6.47
C LEU A 31 -7.69 15.01 6.98
N ILE A 32 -6.59 14.40 6.51
CA ILE A 32 -6.17 13.04 6.91
C ILE A 32 -4.82 13.01 7.65
N HIS A 33 -3.89 13.91 7.35
CA HIS A 33 -2.59 13.99 8.04
C HIS A 33 -2.65 14.84 9.31
N LEU A 34 -3.59 14.49 10.20
CA LEU A 34 -3.79 15.12 11.51
C LEU A 34 -3.53 14.12 12.63
N SER A 35 -3.08 14.60 13.78
CA SER A 35 -2.76 13.71 14.92
C SER A 35 -3.93 12.82 15.35
N ALA A 36 -5.17 13.27 15.20
CA ALA A 36 -6.35 12.47 15.53
C ALA A 36 -6.49 11.20 14.65
N VAL A 37 -6.01 11.26 13.40
CA VAL A 37 -6.00 10.14 12.45
C VAL A 37 -4.69 9.36 12.56
N MET A 38 -3.55 10.07 12.54
CA MET A 38 -2.21 9.46 12.51
C MET A 38 -1.85 8.69 13.78
N ASN A 39 -2.48 9.00 14.92
CA ASN A 39 -2.27 8.27 16.17
C ASN A 39 -3.04 6.95 16.25
N VAL A 40 -3.91 6.65 15.27
CA VAL A 40 -4.58 5.34 15.18
C VAL A 40 -3.60 4.31 14.64
N GLU A 41 -3.34 3.23 15.37
CA GLU A 41 -2.40 2.19 14.95
C GLU A 41 -2.80 1.58 13.60
N GLY A 42 -1.87 1.61 12.63
CA GLY A 42 -2.09 1.09 11.26
C GLY A 42 -3.19 1.82 10.48
N TRP A 43 -3.39 3.12 10.75
CA TRP A 43 -4.33 3.97 10.00
C TRP A 43 -4.07 4.01 8.49
N ASN A 44 -2.81 3.84 8.08
CA ASN A 44 -2.32 3.87 6.70
C ASN A 44 -2.20 2.48 6.05
N LEU A 45 -2.85 1.46 6.60
CA LEU A 45 -2.79 0.09 6.09
C LEU A 45 -4.20 -0.41 5.79
N TYR A 46 -4.51 -0.63 4.51
CA TYR A 46 -5.87 -0.88 4.00
C TYR A 46 -6.62 -1.98 4.78
N GLY A 47 -5.95 -3.11 5.05
CA GLY A 47 -6.51 -4.26 5.76
C GLY A 47 -6.33 -4.24 7.28
N HIS A 48 -5.72 -3.22 7.87
CA HIS A 48 -5.46 -3.18 9.32
C HIS A 48 -6.72 -2.81 10.12
N PRO A 49 -6.99 -3.42 11.29
CA PRO A 49 -8.17 -3.10 12.09
C PRO A 49 -8.29 -1.63 12.51
N GLY A 50 -7.15 -0.95 12.72
CA GLY A 50 -7.15 0.48 13.02
C GLY A 50 -7.63 1.36 11.86
N HIS A 51 -7.40 0.94 10.62
CA HIS A 51 -7.93 1.63 9.46
C HIS A 51 -9.47 1.69 9.47
N LEU A 52 -10.14 0.65 10.00
CA LEU A 52 -11.60 0.62 10.16
C LEU A 52 -12.15 1.59 11.22
N GLN A 53 -11.28 2.21 12.03
CA GLN A 53 -11.69 3.25 12.97
C GLN A 53 -11.88 4.62 12.30
N LEU A 54 -11.37 4.79 11.09
CA LEU A 54 -11.56 5.99 10.28
C LEU A 54 -12.96 5.99 9.64
N THR A 55 -13.52 7.18 9.40
CA THR A 55 -14.76 7.29 8.62
C THR A 55 -14.55 6.78 7.19
N PRO A 56 -15.59 6.30 6.49
CA PRO A 56 -15.45 5.89 5.08
C PRO A 56 -14.77 6.95 4.20
N ALA A 57 -15.11 8.23 4.37
CA ALA A 57 -14.48 9.31 3.62
C ALA A 57 -12.98 9.50 3.95
N GLN A 58 -12.60 9.43 5.22
CA GLN A 58 -11.19 9.48 5.63
C GLN A 58 -10.41 8.30 5.05
N ARG A 59 -11.00 7.09 5.03
CA ARG A 59 -10.38 5.92 4.41
C ARG A 59 -10.15 6.12 2.92
N THR A 60 -11.15 6.60 2.18
CA THR A 60 -11.01 6.87 0.74
C THR A 60 -9.91 7.89 0.47
N LEU A 61 -9.82 8.99 1.22
CA LEU A 61 -8.76 9.99 1.04
C LEU A 61 -7.37 9.44 1.39
N MET A 62 -7.26 8.63 2.44
CA MET A 62 -6.02 7.94 2.79
C MET A 62 -5.60 7.00 1.65
N MET A 63 -6.51 6.15 1.16
CA MET A 63 -6.23 5.24 0.04
C MET A 63 -5.85 6.00 -1.23
N TRP A 64 -6.51 7.13 -1.50
CA TRP A 64 -6.16 8.02 -2.60
C TRP A 64 -4.73 8.55 -2.46
N SER A 65 -4.35 9.01 -1.26
CA SER A 65 -2.98 9.44 -0.96
C SER A 65 -1.97 8.33 -1.22
N ASP A 66 -2.26 7.09 -0.81
CA ASP A 66 -1.39 5.94 -1.09
C ASP A 66 -1.30 5.62 -2.58
N ILE A 67 -2.41 5.66 -3.32
CA ILE A 67 -2.39 5.46 -4.79
C ILE A 67 -1.47 6.51 -5.42
N VAL A 68 -1.67 7.79 -5.09
CA VAL A 68 -0.85 8.89 -5.59
C VAL A 68 0.61 8.70 -5.21
N GLY A 69 0.92 8.33 -3.96
CA GLY A 69 2.30 8.20 -3.55
C GLY A 69 3.02 7.00 -4.18
N GLN A 70 2.34 5.87 -4.31
CA GLN A 70 2.96 4.62 -4.77
C GLN A 70 3.18 4.61 -6.28
N VAL A 71 2.21 5.14 -7.03
CA VAL A 71 2.37 5.31 -8.47
C VAL A 71 3.49 6.33 -8.75
N SER A 72 3.65 7.37 -7.91
CA SER A 72 4.78 8.32 -8.05
C SER A 72 6.13 7.66 -7.84
N ASN A 73 6.21 6.74 -6.87
CA ASN A 73 7.47 6.15 -6.43
C ASN A 73 7.98 5.07 -7.38
N GLY A 74 7.09 4.25 -7.93
CA GLY A 74 7.48 3.13 -8.80
C GLY A 74 6.39 2.64 -9.75
N GLY A 75 5.42 3.50 -10.07
CA GLY A 75 4.36 3.20 -11.01
C GLY A 75 3.27 2.27 -10.47
N PHE A 76 2.30 1.99 -11.33
CA PHE A 76 1.12 1.18 -11.00
C PHE A 76 1.47 -0.25 -10.59
N THR A 77 2.55 -0.81 -11.16
CA THR A 77 3.04 -2.15 -10.81
C THR A 77 3.50 -2.20 -9.35
N GLN A 78 4.27 -1.20 -8.89
CA GLN A 78 4.68 -1.12 -7.49
C GLN A 78 3.47 -0.98 -6.56
N TYR A 79 2.48 -0.18 -6.94
CA TYR A 79 1.23 -0.10 -6.19
C TYR A 79 0.57 -1.48 -6.05
N CYS A 80 0.44 -2.23 -7.14
CA CYS A 80 -0.14 -3.58 -7.13
C CYS A 80 0.65 -4.56 -6.25
N ASP A 81 1.98 -4.46 -6.23
CA ASP A 81 2.83 -5.34 -5.43
C ASP A 81 2.77 -5.01 -3.93
N ASN A 82 2.75 -3.73 -3.57
CA ASN A 82 2.70 -3.29 -2.17
C ASN A 82 1.34 -3.57 -1.52
N TYR A 83 0.25 -3.47 -2.29
CA TYR A 83 -1.12 -3.66 -1.80
C TYR A 83 -1.75 -4.97 -2.28
N ALA A 84 -0.95 -5.97 -2.66
CA ALA A 84 -1.40 -7.22 -3.28
C ALA A 84 -2.58 -7.93 -2.57
N ARG A 85 -2.71 -7.77 -1.25
CA ARG A 85 -3.78 -8.38 -0.42
C ARG A 85 -5.03 -7.52 -0.30
N ASP A 86 -4.94 -6.25 -0.63
CA ASP A 86 -5.93 -5.22 -0.34
C ASP A 86 -6.36 -4.43 -1.60
N LEU A 87 -6.01 -4.89 -2.81
CA LEU A 87 -6.28 -4.19 -4.07
C LEU A 87 -7.77 -3.87 -4.29
N ALA A 88 -8.67 -4.73 -3.81
CA ALA A 88 -10.12 -4.50 -3.90
C ALA A 88 -10.56 -3.23 -3.15
N LEU A 89 -9.88 -2.89 -2.05
CA LEU A 89 -10.14 -1.66 -1.30
C LEU A 89 -9.68 -0.43 -2.09
N GLY A 90 -8.56 -0.52 -2.80
CA GLY A 90 -8.10 0.51 -3.72
C GLY A 90 -9.07 0.78 -4.86
N VAL A 91 -9.61 -0.28 -5.48
CA VAL A 91 -10.66 -0.17 -6.51
C VAL A 91 -11.89 0.55 -5.94
N ALA A 92 -12.37 0.14 -4.76
CA ALA A 92 -13.52 0.78 -4.12
C ALA A 92 -13.28 2.26 -3.80
N ALA A 93 -12.05 2.64 -3.41
CA ALA A 93 -11.68 4.04 -3.20
C ALA A 93 -11.75 4.86 -4.49
N VAL A 94 -11.23 4.32 -5.60
CA VAL A 94 -11.33 4.96 -6.93
C VAL A 94 -12.78 5.13 -7.37
N GLU A 95 -13.62 4.12 -7.15
CA GLU A 95 -15.05 4.19 -7.47
C GLU A 95 -15.76 5.29 -6.66
N ALA A 96 -15.44 5.42 -5.37
CA ALA A 96 -16.05 6.40 -4.48
C ALA A 96 -15.80 7.86 -4.91
N LEU A 97 -14.71 8.13 -5.62
CA LEU A 97 -14.41 9.47 -6.17
C LEU A 97 -15.39 9.90 -7.26
N HIS A 98 -16.10 8.95 -7.89
CA HIS A 98 -16.98 9.19 -9.04
C HIS A 98 -16.27 9.87 -10.22
N TRP A 99 -14.99 9.53 -10.44
CA TRP A 99 -14.21 10.02 -11.57
C TRP A 99 -14.20 8.96 -12.69
N PRO A 100 -14.96 9.15 -13.80
CA PRO A 100 -15.17 8.09 -14.78
C PRO A 100 -13.90 7.65 -15.51
N GLU A 101 -13.08 8.59 -15.96
CA GLU A 101 -11.84 8.30 -16.69
C GLU A 101 -10.80 7.61 -15.80
N LEU A 102 -10.65 8.07 -14.54
CA LEU A 102 -9.81 7.40 -13.56
C LEU A 102 -10.26 5.95 -13.36
N ARG A 103 -11.57 5.74 -13.11
CA ARG A 103 -12.13 4.39 -12.92
C ARG A 103 -11.84 3.48 -14.13
N GLU A 104 -12.04 3.99 -15.35
CA GLU A 104 -11.78 3.23 -16.57
C GLU A 104 -10.32 2.83 -16.72
N ARG A 105 -9.40 3.80 -16.60
CA ARG A 105 -7.96 3.57 -16.79
C ARG A 105 -7.35 2.74 -15.67
N PHE A 106 -7.70 3.05 -14.42
CA PHE A 106 -7.30 2.26 -13.25
C PHE A 106 -7.81 0.82 -13.36
N GLY A 107 -9.06 0.63 -13.78
CA GLY A 107 -9.64 -0.69 -14.01
C GLY A 107 -8.90 -1.50 -15.08
N ARG A 108 -8.49 -0.87 -16.19
CA ARG A 108 -7.67 -1.53 -17.23
C ARG A 108 -6.28 -1.93 -16.71
N ALA A 109 -5.59 -1.03 -16.02
CA ALA A 109 -4.28 -1.31 -15.45
C ALA A 109 -4.36 -2.39 -14.36
N MET A 110 -5.39 -2.35 -13.51
CA MET A 110 -5.66 -3.36 -12.50
C MET A 110 -5.96 -4.72 -13.13
N ALA A 111 -6.74 -4.76 -14.21
CA ALA A 111 -7.04 -6.00 -14.90
C ALA A 111 -5.79 -6.64 -15.52
N GLU A 112 -4.91 -5.81 -16.10
CA GLU A 112 -3.62 -6.27 -16.61
C GLU A 112 -2.71 -6.82 -15.49
N GLN A 113 -2.59 -6.11 -14.37
CA GLN A 113 -1.67 -6.48 -13.28
C GLN A 113 -2.19 -7.54 -12.30
N ALA A 114 -3.51 -7.64 -12.14
CA ALA A 114 -4.15 -8.42 -11.08
C ALA A 114 -5.40 -9.19 -11.54
N GLY A 115 -5.64 -9.31 -12.84
CA GLY A 115 -6.69 -10.16 -13.42
C GLY A 115 -8.05 -9.48 -13.54
N ASP A 116 -8.98 -9.79 -12.64
CA ASP A 116 -10.33 -9.19 -12.68
C ASP A 116 -10.34 -7.92 -11.83
N ALA A 117 -10.63 -6.76 -12.41
CA ALA A 117 -10.71 -5.50 -11.66
C ALA A 117 -11.83 -5.48 -10.60
N ALA A 118 -12.88 -6.31 -10.74
CA ALA A 118 -13.93 -6.44 -9.73
C ALA A 118 -13.52 -7.32 -8.53
N ALA A 119 -12.51 -8.16 -8.72
CA ALA A 119 -11.96 -9.05 -7.68
C ALA A 119 -10.43 -9.20 -7.88
N PRO A 120 -9.66 -8.09 -7.76
CA PRO A 120 -8.27 -8.07 -8.19
C PRO A 120 -7.43 -8.95 -7.27
N ARG A 121 -6.63 -9.81 -7.90
CA ARG A 121 -5.71 -10.69 -7.21
C ARG A 121 -4.34 -10.61 -7.87
N ARG A 122 -3.42 -9.93 -7.19
CA ARG A 122 -2.02 -9.91 -7.62
C ARG A 122 -1.42 -11.30 -7.43
N LEU A 123 -1.07 -11.95 -8.54
CA LEU A 123 -0.21 -13.12 -8.50
C LEU A 123 1.22 -12.62 -8.31
N GLN A 124 1.81 -12.97 -7.18
CA GLN A 124 3.22 -12.70 -6.90
C GLN A 124 4.04 -13.98 -7.12
N PRO A 125 5.31 -13.86 -7.52
CA PRO A 125 6.21 -15.00 -7.60
C PRO A 125 6.30 -15.69 -6.23
N VAL A 126 5.90 -16.96 -6.19
CA VAL A 126 6.06 -17.82 -5.01
C VAL A 126 7.30 -18.67 -5.24
N PRO A 127 8.46 -18.47 -4.61
CA PRO A 127 9.53 -19.46 -4.67
C PRO A 127 9.07 -20.76 -4.03
N LEU A 128 8.97 -21.80 -4.85
CA LEU A 128 9.14 -23.16 -4.39
C LEU A 128 10.63 -23.46 -4.36
N SER A 129 11.12 -23.93 -3.22
CA SER A 129 12.30 -24.78 -3.23
C SER A 129 11.81 -26.22 -3.18
N GLU A 130 11.54 -26.82 -4.34
CA GLU A 130 11.25 -28.27 -4.42
C GLU A 130 12.48 -29.13 -4.04
N GLU A 131 13.64 -28.52 -3.84
CA GLU A 131 14.85 -29.18 -3.33
C GLU A 131 15.02 -28.90 -1.82
N PRO A 132 14.70 -29.84 -0.91
CA PRO A 132 14.76 -29.63 0.54
C PRO A 132 16.11 -29.11 1.04
N GLU A 133 17.20 -29.47 0.34
CA GLU A 133 18.56 -29.05 0.68
C GLU A 133 18.84 -27.57 0.37
N LYS A 134 18.24 -27.01 -0.69
CA LYS A 134 18.36 -25.59 -1.03
C LYS A 134 17.54 -24.75 -0.06
N TRP A 135 16.31 -25.18 0.22
CA TRP A 135 15.48 -24.52 1.23
C TRP A 135 16.16 -24.52 2.60
N ALA A 136 16.70 -25.65 3.05
CA ALA A 136 17.36 -25.73 4.34
C ALA A 136 18.52 -24.73 4.50
N LYS A 137 19.26 -24.44 3.41
CA LYS A 137 20.34 -23.44 3.42
C LYS A 137 19.78 -22.01 3.48
N SER A 138 18.74 -21.73 2.71
CA SER A 138 18.12 -20.39 2.63
C SER A 138 17.32 -20.03 3.86
N ARG A 139 16.59 -21.00 4.42
CA ARG A 139 15.96 -20.95 5.74
C ARG A 139 16.98 -20.62 6.83
N LYS A 140 18.12 -21.32 6.88
CA LYS A 140 19.19 -21.02 7.85
C LYS A 140 19.75 -19.61 7.71
N ARG A 141 19.93 -19.14 6.47
CA ARG A 141 20.39 -17.77 6.19
C ARG A 141 19.36 -16.73 6.64
N LEU A 142 18.07 -16.93 6.33
CA LEU A 142 16.99 -16.07 6.78
C LEU A 142 16.92 -16.02 8.32
N ILE A 143 16.87 -17.17 8.99
CA ILE A 143 16.74 -17.23 10.45
C ILE A 143 17.89 -16.47 11.11
N ARG A 144 19.12 -16.63 10.59
CA ARG A 144 20.28 -15.87 11.07
C ARG A 144 20.12 -14.37 10.81
N HIS A 145 19.65 -13.97 9.63
CA HIS A 145 19.37 -12.56 9.30
C HIS A 145 18.32 -11.95 10.25
N LEU A 146 17.19 -12.64 10.46
CA LEU A 146 16.13 -12.20 11.37
C LEU A 146 16.60 -12.12 12.83
N ALA A 147 17.39 -13.10 13.29
CA ALA A 147 17.96 -13.10 14.64
C ALA A 147 19.04 -12.02 14.86
N GLN A 148 19.59 -11.45 13.79
CA GLN A 148 20.53 -10.33 13.80
C GLN A 148 19.83 -8.97 13.72
N ARG A 149 18.58 -8.93 13.26
CA ARG A 149 17.81 -7.71 13.09
C ARG A 149 17.61 -7.01 14.45
N GLY A 150 18.05 -5.76 14.54
CA GLY A 150 18.01 -4.98 15.79
C GLY A 150 19.18 -5.21 16.75
N LYS A 151 20.16 -6.05 16.40
CA LYS A 151 21.41 -6.21 17.16
C LYS A 151 22.50 -5.30 16.64
N THR A 152 23.36 -4.84 17.55
CA THR A 152 24.58 -4.12 17.16
C THR A 152 25.64 -5.11 16.64
N TRP A 153 26.54 -4.63 15.79
CA TRP A 153 27.52 -5.46 15.07
C TRP A 153 28.45 -6.32 15.96
N TRP A 154 28.60 -5.97 17.25
CA TRP A 154 29.41 -6.70 18.23
C TRP A 154 28.61 -7.71 19.07
N GLN A 155 27.28 -7.68 19.02
CA GLN A 155 26.43 -8.60 19.79
C GLN A 155 26.32 -9.96 19.08
N PRO A 156 26.66 -11.07 19.75
CA PRO A 156 26.61 -12.38 19.12
C PRO A 156 25.17 -12.84 18.85
N THR A 157 24.99 -13.58 17.75
CA THR A 157 23.77 -14.35 17.48
C THR A 157 23.89 -15.71 18.16
N THR A 158 23.13 -15.92 19.24
CA THR A 158 23.18 -17.14 20.05
C THR A 158 22.21 -18.20 19.54
N ALA A 159 22.38 -19.45 19.97
CA ALA A 159 21.46 -20.54 19.65
C ALA A 159 20.02 -20.26 20.14
N ARG A 160 19.87 -19.54 21.26
CA ARG A 160 18.57 -19.12 21.80
C ARG A 160 17.85 -18.15 20.87
N ASP A 161 18.58 -17.24 20.23
CA ASP A 161 18.00 -16.28 19.30
C ASP A 161 17.44 -16.98 18.06
N LEU A 162 18.22 -17.93 17.51
CA LEU A 162 17.80 -18.73 16.35
C LEU A 162 16.55 -19.56 16.67
N ALA A 163 16.55 -20.25 17.82
CA ALA A 163 15.42 -21.06 18.27
C ALA A 163 14.15 -20.20 18.51
N SER A 164 14.32 -18.96 18.96
CA SER A 164 13.19 -18.03 19.15
C SER A 164 12.53 -17.67 17.83
N ILE A 165 13.32 -17.39 16.78
CA ILE A 165 12.81 -17.15 15.43
C ILE A 165 12.08 -18.39 14.90
N GLU A 166 12.67 -19.58 15.05
CA GLU A 166 12.04 -20.84 14.62
C GLU A 166 10.71 -21.12 15.34
N ALA A 167 10.59 -20.78 16.63
CA ALA A 167 9.37 -20.97 17.39
C ALA A 167 8.26 -19.95 17.05
N LEU A 168 8.64 -18.74 16.64
CA LEU A 168 7.71 -17.65 16.35
C LEU A 168 7.14 -17.68 14.94
N HIS A 169 7.82 -18.36 14.01
CA HIS A 169 7.47 -18.36 12.60
C HIS A 169 7.18 -19.77 12.09
N PRO A 170 5.91 -20.11 11.76
CA PRO A 170 5.62 -21.34 11.04
C PRO A 170 6.31 -21.33 9.66
N GLU A 171 6.56 -22.51 9.09
CA GLU A 171 7.43 -22.67 7.92
C GLU A 171 7.04 -21.80 6.72
N TRP A 172 5.74 -21.75 6.39
CA TRP A 172 5.21 -20.89 5.32
C TRP A 172 5.52 -19.39 5.52
N ARG A 173 5.63 -18.95 6.79
CA ARG A 173 5.94 -17.56 7.13
C ARG A 173 7.43 -17.27 6.98
N LEU A 174 8.30 -18.25 7.26
CA LEU A 174 9.72 -18.14 6.98
C LEU A 174 9.97 -18.06 5.47
N GLU A 175 9.27 -18.85 4.67
CA GLU A 175 9.34 -18.78 3.20
C GLU A 175 8.98 -17.39 2.67
N LEU A 176 7.87 -16.80 3.16
CA LEU A 176 7.44 -15.45 2.79
C LEU A 176 8.45 -14.37 3.21
N LEU A 177 9.00 -14.45 4.42
CA LEU A 177 9.99 -13.47 4.90
C LEU A 177 11.30 -13.55 4.11
N TYR A 178 11.69 -14.75 3.67
CA TYR A 178 12.85 -14.95 2.81
C TYR A 178 12.65 -14.27 1.45
N GLN A 179 11.46 -14.45 0.85
CA GLN A 179 11.09 -13.82 -0.41
C GLN A 179 11.22 -12.31 -0.38
N GLN A 180 10.60 -11.70 0.63
CA GLN A 180 10.60 -10.25 0.80
C GLN A 180 12.03 -9.73 0.97
N ALA A 181 12.85 -10.39 1.78
CA ALA A 181 14.24 -9.99 2.00
C ALA A 181 15.12 -10.15 0.75
N VAL A 182 14.87 -11.16 -0.10
CA VAL A 182 15.60 -11.31 -1.37
C VAL A 182 15.16 -10.27 -2.40
N LEU A 183 13.85 -10.05 -2.55
CA LEU A 183 13.30 -9.07 -3.51
C LEU A 183 13.69 -7.63 -3.16
N SER A 184 13.76 -7.29 -1.87
CA SER A 184 14.20 -5.97 -1.40
C SER A 184 15.71 -5.77 -1.46
N GLY A 185 16.49 -6.83 -1.73
CA GLY A 185 17.95 -6.80 -1.68
C GLY A 185 18.55 -6.83 -0.27
N GLU A 186 17.73 -6.95 0.79
CA GLU A 186 18.19 -7.13 2.18
C GLU A 186 18.99 -8.44 2.37
N LEU A 187 18.73 -9.44 1.52
CA LEU A 187 19.39 -10.73 1.55
C LEU A 187 19.77 -11.19 0.13
N ALA A 188 21.01 -11.63 -0.05
CA ALA A 188 21.41 -12.23 -1.33
C ALA A 188 20.68 -13.56 -1.57
N SER A 189 20.19 -13.75 -2.80
CA SER A 189 19.58 -15.01 -3.25
C SER A 189 20.54 -16.19 -3.10
N GLY A 190 20.00 -17.38 -2.78
CA GLY A 190 20.73 -18.63 -2.67
C GLY A 190 20.88 -19.39 -4.00
N GLY A 191 20.39 -18.83 -5.10
CA GLY A 191 20.31 -19.52 -6.38
C GLY A 191 19.00 -20.32 -6.57
N GLU A 192 17.94 -19.97 -5.84
CA GLU A 192 16.60 -20.50 -6.11
C GLU A 192 16.08 -19.98 -7.46
N ARG A 193 15.48 -20.88 -8.26
CA ARG A 193 14.64 -20.47 -9.38
C ARG A 193 13.28 -20.09 -8.80
N VAL A 194 12.87 -18.83 -9.01
CA VAL A 194 11.45 -18.47 -9.00
C VAL A 194 10.76 -19.39 -10.03
N PHE A 195 9.48 -19.75 -9.88
CA PHE A 195 8.76 -20.44 -10.97
C PHE A 195 9.05 -19.78 -12.33
N ASP A 196 8.63 -20.43 -13.43
CA ASP A 196 8.26 -19.71 -14.65
C ASP A 196 7.08 -18.78 -14.31
N PHE A 197 7.37 -17.73 -13.54
CA PHE A 197 6.52 -16.60 -13.27
C PHE A 197 6.73 -15.69 -14.46
N GLU A 198 5.79 -15.76 -15.40
CA GLU A 198 5.69 -14.75 -16.42
C GLU A 198 5.11 -13.49 -15.74
N PRO A 199 5.89 -12.41 -15.59
CA PRO A 199 5.32 -11.16 -15.11
C PRO A 199 4.19 -10.75 -16.06
N PRO A 200 3.08 -10.21 -15.53
CA PRO A 200 2.05 -9.72 -16.42
C PRO A 200 2.59 -8.61 -17.32
N PRO A 201 1.98 -8.41 -18.50
CA PRO A 201 2.29 -7.26 -19.35
C PRO A 201 2.19 -5.95 -18.58
N THR A 202 2.86 -4.90 -19.04
CA THR A 202 2.87 -3.58 -18.38
C THR A 202 2.28 -2.46 -19.25
N TYR A 203 1.63 -2.79 -20.38
CA TYR A 203 1.18 -1.79 -21.35
C TYR A 203 0.11 -0.85 -20.80
N ALA A 204 -0.91 -1.39 -20.14
CA ALA A 204 -1.97 -0.60 -19.52
C ALA A 204 -1.47 0.10 -18.25
N ALA A 205 -0.60 -0.56 -17.48
CA ALA A 205 0.05 0.03 -16.31
C ALA A 205 0.91 1.26 -16.68
N GLU A 206 1.79 1.15 -17.67
CA GLU A 206 2.64 2.26 -18.13
C GLU A 206 1.82 3.39 -18.76
N ALA A 207 0.76 3.05 -19.51
CA ALA A 207 -0.17 4.03 -20.06
C ALA A 207 -0.95 4.77 -18.96
N PHE A 208 -1.30 4.07 -17.87
CA PHE A 208 -1.88 4.68 -16.68
C PHE A 208 -0.87 5.63 -16.03
N ASP A 209 0.35 5.19 -15.76
CA ASP A 209 1.40 6.01 -15.11
C ASP A 209 1.63 7.32 -15.86
N THR A 210 1.77 7.23 -17.19
CA THR A 210 1.96 8.40 -18.07
C THR A 210 0.78 9.37 -18.00
N TRP A 211 -0.45 8.84 -18.05
CA TRP A 211 -1.66 9.67 -17.99
C TRP A 211 -1.85 10.28 -16.60
N PHE A 212 -1.66 9.49 -15.54
CA PHE A 212 -1.95 9.85 -14.15
C PHE A 212 -1.16 11.07 -13.69
N TYR A 213 0.08 11.22 -14.17
CA TYR A 213 0.94 12.38 -13.87
C TYR A 213 0.88 13.53 -14.88
N SER A 214 0.01 13.46 -15.88
CA SER A 214 -0.23 14.59 -16.78
C SER A 214 -0.83 15.78 -16.02
N ASP A 215 -0.48 17.00 -16.45
CA ASP A 215 -1.00 18.23 -15.83
C ASP A 215 -2.53 18.31 -15.89
N ASP A 216 -3.13 17.80 -16.97
CA ASP A 216 -4.57 17.73 -17.12
C ASP A 216 -5.22 16.81 -16.08
N THR A 217 -4.60 15.66 -15.80
CA THR A 217 -5.11 14.72 -14.80
C THR A 217 -4.96 15.26 -13.38
N LYS A 218 -3.83 15.90 -13.06
CA LYS A 218 -3.66 16.61 -11.78
C LYS A 218 -4.72 17.69 -11.58
N ARG A 219 -5.07 18.43 -12.63
CA ARG A 219 -6.13 19.45 -12.58
C ARG A 219 -7.52 18.84 -12.39
N GLU A 220 -7.86 17.76 -13.10
CA GLU A 220 -9.14 17.07 -12.91
C GLU A 220 -9.23 16.39 -11.53
N SER A 221 -8.11 15.94 -10.96
CA SER A 221 -8.05 15.41 -9.59
C SER A 221 -8.59 16.41 -8.59
N VAL A 222 -8.15 17.68 -8.66
CA VAL A 222 -8.66 18.75 -7.79
C VAL A 222 -10.17 18.84 -7.88
N ARG A 223 -10.75 18.76 -9.08
CA ARG A 223 -12.20 18.82 -9.28
C ARG A 223 -12.92 17.63 -8.64
N TYR A 224 -12.51 16.40 -8.94
CA TYR A 224 -13.24 15.21 -8.49
C TYR A 224 -13.02 14.91 -7.00
N VAL A 225 -11.79 15.07 -6.50
CA VAL A 225 -11.45 14.83 -5.10
C VAL A 225 -12.06 15.92 -4.22
N HIS A 226 -12.01 17.20 -4.61
CA HIS A 226 -12.70 18.26 -3.88
C HIS A 226 -14.22 18.03 -3.85
N ALA A 227 -14.83 17.65 -4.97
CA ALA A 227 -16.25 17.31 -5.00
C ALA A 227 -16.58 16.11 -4.08
N PHE A 228 -15.69 15.12 -3.98
CA PHE A 228 -15.83 14.02 -3.03
C PHE A 228 -15.78 14.54 -1.58
N ILE A 229 -14.81 15.40 -1.24
CA ILE A 229 -14.66 15.99 0.10
C ILE A 229 -15.92 16.74 0.50
N LEU A 230 -16.43 17.62 -0.36
CA LEU A 230 -17.62 18.43 -0.06
C LEU A 230 -18.87 17.57 0.13
N ARG A 231 -19.04 16.50 -0.68
CA ARG A 231 -20.18 15.57 -0.54
C ARG A 231 -20.15 14.78 0.77
N ASN A 232 -18.97 14.55 1.34
CA ASN A 232 -18.77 13.74 2.54
C ASN A 232 -18.28 14.57 3.74
N ARG A 233 -18.64 15.85 3.73
CA ARG A 233 -18.19 16.85 4.70
C ARG A 233 -18.42 16.41 6.17
N ASP A 234 -19.56 15.81 6.46
CA ASP A 234 -19.96 15.29 7.78
C ASP A 234 -19.09 14.12 8.29
N GLN A 235 -18.42 13.42 7.39
CA GLN A 235 -17.48 12.34 7.70
C GLN A 235 -16.03 12.84 7.85
N LEU A 236 -15.75 14.08 7.47
CA LEU A 236 -14.39 14.60 7.39
C LEU A 236 -14.07 15.65 8.45
N TYR A 237 -15.07 16.30 9.05
CA TYR A 237 -14.87 17.19 10.20
C TYR A 237 -16.08 17.21 11.13
N ARG A 238 -15.92 17.84 12.28
CA ARG A 238 -17.02 18.21 13.18
C ARG A 238 -16.90 19.69 13.54
N GLU A 239 -18.06 20.33 13.62
CA GLU A 239 -18.14 21.77 13.89
C GLU A 239 -17.73 22.09 15.33
N SER A 240 -16.92 23.13 15.48
CA SER A 240 -16.44 23.67 16.76
C SER A 240 -17.44 24.59 17.43
#